data_AF-A0A0P4VNY8-F1
#
_entry.id   AF-A0A0P4VNY8-F1
#
_cell.length_a   1.000
_cell.length_b   1.000
_cell.length_c   1.000
_cell.angle_alpha   90.00
_cell.angle_beta   90.00
_cell.angle_gamma   90.00
#
_symmetry.space_group_name_H-M   'P 1'
#
loop_
_entity.id
_entity.type
_entity.pdbx_description
1 polymer ?
#
loop_
_entity_poly.entity_id
_entity_poly.type
_entity_poly.pdbx_seq_one_letter_code
_entity_poly.pdbx_strand_id
1 'polypeptide(L)'
;MEHMPDMFVLGTQESGGSRSEWEVRLQATIGPSHVLFTSAIFGVLHLTIFLRRDLVWFCSVPEDATYSLRPGIAYKTKGGMAIGFQFFGTRMLFINSHLTAHEEKQALRIQNFRSISRSLDIPRLLPTKIKHKDVTHRYDCVFWLGDLNFRLAVNRDHVFERLKTDTPDTYQHLLQWDQLSQARKKGEAFAEFEEGTIHFPPTFKYDPGTDHYDTSSKQRVPSYTDRILFKSKRGDINCISYASCPLFRTSDHKPVLGHFTCKIRPGRDDIPLAAGVFNREVYLEALRRRRRFLYQPALRNCPVQ
;
A
#
# COMPACT_ATOMS: atom_id res chain seq x y z
N MET A 1 -18.91 5.10 4.25
CA MET A 1 -18.45 3.94 5.04
C MET A 1 -19.38 3.83 6.24
N GLU A 2 -20.13 2.75 6.33
CA GLU A 2 -21.13 2.53 7.41
C GLU A 2 -20.45 2.20 8.76
N HIS A 3 -19.21 1.70 8.72
CA HIS A 3 -18.39 1.42 9.89
C HIS A 3 -16.95 1.91 9.73
N MET A 4 -16.32 2.24 10.86
CA MET A 4 -14.90 2.59 10.93
C MET A 4 -14.05 1.32 10.74
N PRO A 5 -13.02 1.33 9.87
CA PRO A 5 -12.13 0.17 9.69
C PRO A 5 -11.49 -0.28 11.01
N ASP A 6 -11.21 -1.58 11.13
CA ASP A 6 -10.49 -2.13 12.29
C ASP A 6 -8.97 -1.94 12.18
N MET A 7 -8.48 -1.83 10.94
CA MET A 7 -7.07 -1.72 10.60
C MET A 7 -6.90 -0.75 9.42
N PHE A 8 -5.96 0.18 9.54
CA PHE A 8 -5.48 0.97 8.41
C PHE A 8 -4.05 0.57 8.09
N VAL A 9 -3.78 0.23 6.84
CA VAL A 9 -2.44 -0.07 6.34
C VAL A 9 -2.09 0.94 5.27
N LEU A 10 -1.03 1.73 5.50
CA LEU A 10 -0.60 2.77 4.57
C LEU A 10 0.83 2.49 4.12
N GLY A 11 0.99 2.22 2.82
CA GLY A 11 2.28 2.09 2.16
C GLY A 11 2.59 3.31 1.31
N THR A 12 3.71 3.97 1.55
CA THR A 12 4.16 5.13 0.78
C THR A 12 5.54 4.86 0.17
N GLN A 13 5.81 5.51 -0.97
CA GLN A 13 7.09 5.48 -1.67
C GLN A 13 7.50 6.92 -1.98
N GLU A 14 8.80 7.17 -2.13
CA GLU A 14 9.36 8.52 -2.31
C GLU A 14 8.88 9.49 -1.22
N SER A 15 8.70 8.96 0.00
CA SER A 15 8.24 9.75 1.13
C SER A 15 9.31 10.74 1.55
N GLY A 16 9.04 12.02 1.30
CA GLY A 16 9.85 13.12 1.80
C GLY A 16 9.53 13.46 3.26
N GLY A 17 10.45 14.15 3.93
CA GLY A 17 10.24 14.69 5.27
C GLY A 17 10.52 13.71 6.42
N SER A 18 10.11 14.11 7.63
CA SER A 18 10.36 13.34 8.85
C SER A 18 9.35 12.21 9.00
N ARG A 19 9.83 10.98 9.21
CA ARG A 19 9.03 9.81 9.59
C ARG A 19 8.05 10.14 10.72
N SER A 20 8.57 10.71 11.80
CA SER A 20 7.78 10.99 13.00
C SER A 20 6.67 12.00 12.71
N GLU A 21 6.98 13.03 11.92
CA GLU A 21 5.97 14.02 11.51
C GLU A 21 4.85 13.38 10.69
N TRP A 22 5.19 12.49 9.75
CA TRP A 22 4.21 11.77 8.96
C TRP A 22 3.33 10.84 9.79
N GLU A 23 3.94 10.01 10.65
CA GLU A 23 3.23 9.09 11.54
C GLU A 23 2.29 9.83 12.50
N VAL A 24 2.72 10.98 13.04
CA VAL A 24 1.89 11.82 13.92
C VAL A 24 0.73 12.46 13.16
N ARG A 25 0.93 12.93 11.92
CA ARG A 25 -0.18 13.46 11.10
C ARG A 25 -1.21 12.40 10.79
N LEU A 26 -0.78 11.18 10.44
CA LEU A 26 -1.67 10.05 10.23
C LEU A 26 -2.45 9.71 11.49
N GLN A 27 -1.77 9.55 12.64
CA GLN A 27 -2.40 9.29 13.92
C GLN A 27 -3.40 10.40 14.33
N ALA A 28 -3.05 11.66 14.07
CA ALA A 28 -3.93 12.80 14.37
C ALA A 28 -5.17 12.80 13.46
N THR A 29 -5.05 12.33 12.21
CA THR A 29 -6.15 12.24 11.24
C THR A 29 -7.08 11.07 11.59
N ILE A 30 -6.52 9.88 11.81
CA ILE A 30 -7.27 8.66 12.18
C ILE A 30 -7.93 8.83 13.56
N GLY A 31 -7.26 9.51 14.48
CA GLY A 31 -7.82 9.85 15.78
C GLY A 31 -7.61 8.78 16.87
N PRO A 32 -8.24 8.97 18.05
CA PRO A 32 -7.91 8.25 19.28
C PRO A 32 -8.47 6.82 19.38
N SER A 33 -9.34 6.43 18.45
CA SER A 33 -9.88 5.05 18.40
C SER A 33 -8.84 4.04 17.94
N HIS A 34 -7.79 4.52 17.27
CA HIS A 34 -6.70 3.70 16.74
C HIS A 34 -5.36 4.10 17.34
N VAL A 35 -4.42 3.18 17.27
CA VAL A 35 -3.03 3.38 17.63
C VAL A 35 -2.12 2.91 16.49
N LEU A 36 -0.99 3.59 16.30
CA LEU A 36 0.08 3.09 15.44
C LEU A 36 0.64 1.80 16.07
N PHE A 37 0.18 0.66 15.59
CA PHE A 37 0.59 -0.65 16.09
C PHE A 37 2.04 -0.95 15.71
N THR A 38 2.38 -0.74 14.44
CA THR A 38 3.75 -0.93 13.95
C THR A 38 4.01 -0.12 12.69
N SER A 39 5.28 0.19 12.45
CA SER A 39 5.74 0.76 11.19
C SER A 39 7.19 0.38 10.90
N ALA A 40 7.52 0.28 9.62
CA ALA A 40 8.87 -0.01 9.16
C ALA A 40 9.25 0.91 8.00
N ILE A 41 10.55 1.17 7.83
CA ILE A 41 11.09 2.01 6.75
C ILE A 41 12.17 1.25 6.00
N PHE A 42 12.19 1.42 4.68
CA PHE A 42 13.27 0.99 3.81
C PHE A 42 13.65 2.11 2.85
N GLY A 43 14.64 2.92 3.22
CA GLY A 43 14.99 4.12 2.45
C GLY A 43 13.82 5.08 2.36
N VAL A 44 13.26 5.25 1.16
CA VAL A 44 12.09 6.13 0.91
C VAL A 44 10.75 5.39 0.92
N LEU A 45 10.75 4.09 1.22
CA LEU A 45 9.53 3.30 1.42
C LEU A 45 9.17 3.32 2.91
N HIS A 46 7.90 3.46 3.21
CA HIS A 46 7.36 3.38 4.56
C HIS A 46 6.07 2.57 4.55
N LEU A 47 5.89 1.73 5.55
CA LEU A 47 4.67 0.96 5.77
C LEU A 47 4.24 1.17 7.21
N THR A 48 3.01 1.64 7.40
CA THR A 48 2.41 1.87 8.71
C THR A 48 1.14 1.06 8.86
N ILE A 49 0.94 0.51 10.06
CA ILE A 49 -0.26 -0.25 10.41
C ILE A 49 -0.85 0.36 11.66
N PHE A 50 -2.03 0.95 11.52
CA PHE A 50 -2.85 1.40 12.64
C PHE A 50 -3.92 0.37 12.91
N LEU A 51 -4.16 0.10 14.19
CA LEU A 51 -5.20 -0.82 14.66
C LEU A 51 -6.14 -0.09 15.59
N ARG A 52 -7.41 -0.48 15.62
CA ARG A 52 -8.27 -0.10 16.75
C ARG A 52 -7.57 -0.49 18.04
N ARG A 53 -7.53 0.45 18.99
CA ARG A 53 -6.72 0.31 20.20
C ARG A 53 -7.10 -0.88 21.07
N ASP A 54 -8.33 -1.38 20.95
CA ASP A 54 -8.80 -2.54 21.71
C ASP A 54 -8.38 -3.87 21.04
N LEU A 55 -7.90 -3.83 19.79
CA LEU A 55 -7.54 -5.01 19.01
C LEU A 55 -6.05 -5.38 19.09
N VAL A 56 -5.20 -4.49 19.61
CA VAL A 56 -3.74 -4.75 19.74
C VAL A 56 -3.43 -5.94 20.66
N TRP A 57 -4.34 -6.30 21.57
CA TRP A 57 -4.20 -7.43 22.47
C TRP A 57 -4.26 -8.78 21.75
N PHE A 58 -4.87 -8.82 20.57
CA PHE A 58 -5.06 -10.05 19.79
C PHE A 58 -4.02 -10.21 18.67
N CYS A 59 -2.91 -9.47 18.76
CA CYS A 59 -1.82 -9.53 17.79
C CYS A 59 -0.62 -10.27 18.36
N SER A 60 0.08 -11.03 17.52
CA SER A 60 1.47 -11.41 17.79
C SER A 60 2.40 -10.22 17.68
N VAL A 61 3.63 -10.37 18.17
CA VAL A 61 4.73 -9.43 17.86
C VAL A 61 4.84 -9.29 16.34
N PRO A 62 4.81 -8.06 15.80
CA PRO A 62 4.98 -7.84 14.37
C PRO A 62 6.45 -8.01 13.96
N GLU A 63 6.66 -8.63 12.81
CA GLU A 63 7.98 -8.82 12.21
C GLU A 63 8.05 -8.09 10.88
N ASP A 64 9.16 -7.40 10.64
CA ASP A 64 9.44 -6.79 9.35
C ASP A 64 10.63 -7.45 8.62
N ALA A 65 10.64 -7.27 7.30
CA ALA A 65 11.73 -7.66 6.41
C ALA A 65 11.81 -6.68 5.24
N THR A 66 13.02 -6.50 4.70
CA THR A 66 13.27 -5.59 3.58
C THR A 66 14.17 -6.23 2.53
N TYR A 67 14.03 -5.79 1.29
CA TYR A 67 14.86 -6.25 0.18
C TYR A 67 15.15 -5.11 -0.80
N SER A 68 16.44 -4.88 -1.07
CA SER A 68 16.89 -3.88 -2.05
C SER A 68 16.94 -4.46 -3.45
N LEU A 69 16.33 -3.78 -4.41
CA LEU A 69 16.51 -4.08 -5.84
C LEU A 69 17.71 -3.34 -6.46
N ARG A 70 18.36 -2.49 -5.66
CA ARG A 70 19.57 -1.74 -6.04
C ARG A 70 20.64 -1.94 -4.96
N PRO A 71 21.21 -3.15 -4.82
CA PRO A 71 22.27 -3.40 -3.86
C PRO A 71 23.49 -2.50 -4.15
N GLY A 72 24.15 -2.01 -3.11
CA GLY A 72 25.35 -1.16 -3.24
C GLY A 72 25.10 0.33 -3.50
N ILE A 73 23.86 0.76 -3.72
CA ILE A 73 23.52 2.20 -3.81
C ILE A 73 23.11 2.71 -2.43
N ALA A 74 23.75 3.80 -1.97
CA ALA A 74 23.49 4.41 -0.66
C ALA A 74 22.00 4.79 -0.47
N TYR A 75 21.37 5.31 -1.53
CA TYR A 75 19.96 5.68 -1.53
C TYR A 75 19.09 4.52 -2.01
N LYS A 76 18.49 3.81 -1.05
CA LYS A 76 17.55 2.71 -1.28
C LYS A 76 16.19 3.27 -1.75
N THR A 77 16.02 3.39 -3.07
CA THR A 77 14.80 3.93 -3.69
C THR A 77 13.88 2.89 -4.31
N LYS A 78 14.39 1.69 -4.58
CA LYS A 78 13.65 0.59 -5.23
C LYS A 78 13.86 -0.70 -4.44
N GLY A 79 12.77 -1.38 -4.13
CA GLY A 79 12.79 -2.53 -3.23
C GLY A 79 11.41 -2.94 -2.78
N GLY A 80 11.39 -3.87 -1.84
CA GLY A 80 10.19 -4.28 -1.12
C GLY A 80 10.46 -4.27 0.37
N MET A 81 9.43 -3.91 1.14
CA MET A 81 9.41 -4.07 2.58
C MET A 81 8.11 -4.74 2.98
N ALA A 82 8.14 -5.51 4.05
CA ALA A 82 6.98 -6.23 4.53
C ALA A 82 6.86 -6.14 6.04
N ILE A 83 5.62 -6.16 6.51
CA ILE A 83 5.28 -6.35 7.92
C ILE A 83 4.31 -7.54 7.97
N GLY A 84 4.63 -8.52 8.81
CA GLY A 84 3.80 -9.70 9.03
C GLY A 84 3.56 -9.96 10.51
N PHE A 85 2.35 -10.36 10.85
CA PHE A 85 1.95 -10.74 12.21
C PHE A 85 0.74 -11.67 12.17
N GLN A 86 0.45 -12.30 13.30
CA GLN A 86 -0.78 -13.06 13.49
C GLN A 86 -1.81 -12.19 14.20
N PHE A 87 -3.00 -12.08 13.62
CA PHE A 87 -4.18 -11.45 14.24
C PHE A 87 -5.19 -12.53 14.59
N PHE A 88 -5.44 -12.71 15.89
CA PHE A 88 -6.06 -13.91 16.46
C PHE A 88 -5.35 -15.19 15.96
N GLY A 89 -6.02 -16.00 15.13
CA GLY A 89 -5.48 -17.20 14.50
C GLY A 89 -5.19 -17.04 13.00
N THR A 90 -5.19 -15.81 12.48
CA THR A 90 -5.00 -15.53 11.05
C THR A 90 -3.70 -14.77 10.83
N ARG A 91 -2.78 -15.35 10.06
CA ARG A 91 -1.50 -14.70 9.74
C ARG A 91 -1.68 -13.74 8.57
N MET A 92 -1.35 -12.48 8.79
CA MET A 92 -1.48 -11.41 7.81
C MET A 92 -0.10 -10.90 7.39
N LEU A 93 0.08 -10.66 6.09
CA LEU A 93 1.28 -10.09 5.50
C LEU A 93 0.93 -8.87 4.66
N PHE A 94 1.62 -7.77 4.90
CA PHE A 94 1.48 -6.54 4.14
C PHE A 94 2.83 -6.22 3.52
N ILE A 95 2.89 -6.14 2.19
CA ILE A 95 4.10 -5.82 1.43
C ILE A 95 3.89 -4.48 0.76
N ASN A 96 4.81 -3.54 0.99
CA ASN A 96 4.92 -2.31 0.23
C ASN A 96 6.15 -2.40 -0.70
N SER A 97 5.99 -2.13 -1.98
CA SER A 97 7.12 -2.14 -2.93
C SER A 97 7.16 -0.94 -3.86
N HIS A 98 8.37 -0.60 -4.26
CA HIS A 98 8.65 0.36 -5.33
C HIS A 98 9.49 -0.36 -6.40
N LEU A 99 8.84 -0.77 -7.48
CA LEU A 99 9.47 -1.58 -8.53
C LEU A 99 10.18 -0.70 -9.58
N THR A 100 10.93 -1.34 -10.47
CA THR A 100 11.69 -0.61 -11.49
C THR A 100 10.78 0.21 -12.42
N ALA A 101 11.09 1.51 -12.52
CA ALA A 101 10.38 2.47 -13.37
C ALA A 101 10.71 2.31 -14.87
N HIS A 102 10.00 3.08 -15.70
CA HIS A 102 10.06 3.14 -17.16
C HIS A 102 9.32 2.02 -17.88
N GLU A 103 8.73 2.36 -19.03
CA GLU A 103 7.75 1.53 -19.74
C GLU A 103 8.36 0.22 -20.24
N GLU A 104 9.56 0.28 -20.80
CA GLU A 104 10.31 -0.82 -21.40
C GLU A 104 10.83 -1.87 -20.40
N LYS A 105 10.72 -1.61 -19.09
CA LYS A 105 11.29 -2.45 -18.03
C LYS A 105 10.31 -3.48 -17.44
N GLN A 106 9.30 -3.90 -18.19
CA GLN A 106 8.30 -4.87 -17.73
C GLN A 106 8.93 -6.20 -17.25
N ALA A 107 9.83 -6.77 -18.04
CA ALA A 107 10.51 -8.02 -17.67
C ALA A 107 11.30 -7.88 -16.34
N LEU A 108 11.91 -6.71 -16.12
CA LEU A 108 12.63 -6.42 -14.88
C LEU A 108 11.67 -6.26 -13.69
N ARG A 109 10.49 -5.64 -13.86
CA ARG A 109 9.46 -5.60 -12.80
C ARG A 109 8.97 -7.00 -12.42
N ILE A 110 8.76 -7.88 -13.39
CA ILE A 110 8.42 -9.29 -13.15
C ILE A 110 9.52 -9.98 -12.34
N GLN A 111 10.80 -9.76 -12.69
CA GLN A 111 11.92 -10.26 -11.89
C GLN A 111 11.95 -9.64 -10.48
N ASN A 112 11.68 -8.35 -10.35
CA ASN A 112 11.65 -7.65 -9.06
C ASN A 112 10.61 -8.27 -8.10
N PHE A 113 9.40 -8.57 -8.59
CA PHE A 113 8.38 -9.30 -7.83
C PHE A 113 8.90 -10.64 -7.30
N ARG A 114 9.54 -11.45 -8.17
CA ARG A 114 10.11 -12.76 -7.79
C ARG A 114 11.25 -12.64 -6.79
N SER A 115 12.11 -11.63 -6.93
CA SER A 115 13.21 -11.41 -5.99
C SER A 115 12.70 -10.97 -4.62
N ILE A 116 11.79 -10.00 -4.55
CA ILE A 116 11.21 -9.54 -3.28
C ILE A 116 10.53 -10.70 -2.56
N SER A 117 9.62 -11.41 -3.23
CA SER A 117 8.86 -12.51 -2.62
C SER A 117 9.73 -13.64 -2.07
N ARG A 118 10.86 -13.94 -2.73
CA ARG A 118 11.79 -15.01 -2.31
C ARG A 118 12.84 -14.56 -1.29
N SER A 119 13.07 -13.27 -1.12
CA SER A 119 14.10 -12.73 -0.24
C SER A 119 13.58 -12.18 1.08
N LEU A 120 12.30 -11.83 1.17
CA LEU A 120 11.68 -11.43 2.44
C LEU A 120 11.57 -12.64 3.37
N ASP A 121 12.40 -12.69 4.41
CA ASP A 121 12.46 -13.83 5.32
C ASP A 121 11.70 -13.57 6.63
N ILE A 122 10.37 -13.65 6.55
CA ILE A 122 9.42 -13.62 7.68
C ILE A 122 8.30 -14.67 7.46
N PRO A 123 7.63 -15.17 8.50
CA PRO A 123 7.90 -14.93 9.92
C PRO A 123 9.09 -15.76 10.41
N ARG A 124 9.84 -15.24 11.39
CA ARG A 124 10.96 -15.92 12.06
C ARG A 124 10.62 -16.30 13.50
N LEU A 125 9.74 -15.53 14.14
CA LEU A 125 9.34 -15.73 15.54
C LEU A 125 8.07 -16.57 15.68
N LEU A 126 7.14 -16.47 14.73
CA LEU A 126 5.91 -17.26 14.77
C LEU A 126 6.19 -18.75 14.53
N PRO A 127 5.62 -19.66 15.32
CA PRO A 127 5.77 -21.10 15.12
C PRO A 127 4.99 -21.55 13.88
N THR A 128 5.62 -21.45 12.70
CA THR A 128 5.06 -21.91 11.43
C THR A 128 5.74 -23.19 10.95
N LYS A 129 4.95 -24.21 10.63
CA LYS A 129 5.43 -25.42 9.94
C LYS A 129 5.64 -25.19 8.43
N ILE A 130 5.18 -24.06 7.91
CA ILE A 130 5.19 -23.77 6.47
C ILE A 130 6.56 -23.24 6.07
N LYS A 131 7.37 -24.10 5.44
CA LYS A 131 8.64 -23.73 4.81
C LYS A 131 8.40 -23.57 3.31
N HIS A 132 8.28 -22.33 2.85
CA HIS A 132 8.15 -22.01 1.43
C HIS A 132 9.09 -20.87 1.05
N LYS A 133 9.78 -20.96 -0.09
CA LYS A 133 10.76 -19.93 -0.49
C LYS A 133 10.10 -18.57 -0.70
N ASP A 134 8.93 -18.57 -1.36
CA ASP A 134 8.12 -17.36 -1.50
C ASP A 134 7.34 -17.09 -0.20
N VAL A 135 7.60 -15.92 0.39
CA VAL A 135 7.01 -15.43 1.64
C VAL A 135 5.49 -15.40 1.62
N THR A 136 4.88 -15.16 0.45
CA THR A 136 3.42 -15.00 0.30
C THR A 136 2.66 -16.30 0.58
N HIS A 137 3.32 -17.45 0.54
CA HIS A 137 2.71 -18.73 0.92
C HIS A 137 2.81 -19.03 2.42
N ARG A 138 3.59 -18.25 3.18
CA ARG A 138 3.77 -18.46 4.63
C ARG A 138 2.65 -17.85 5.48
N TYR A 139 1.82 -16.99 4.89
CA TYR A 139 0.71 -16.27 5.55
C TYR A 139 -0.65 -16.71 5.01
N ASP A 140 -1.73 -16.38 5.73
CA ASP A 140 -3.09 -16.77 5.37
C ASP A 140 -3.78 -15.71 4.51
N CYS A 141 -3.56 -14.44 4.86
CA CYS A 141 -3.99 -13.26 4.11
C CYS A 141 -2.76 -12.43 3.73
N VAL A 142 -2.60 -12.11 2.45
CA VAL A 142 -1.49 -11.31 1.94
C VAL A 142 -2.04 -10.12 1.17
N PHE A 143 -1.52 -8.93 1.45
CA PHE A 143 -1.75 -7.72 0.70
C PHE A 143 -0.41 -7.21 0.16
N TRP A 144 -0.35 -6.96 -1.13
CA TRP A 144 0.82 -6.39 -1.79
C TRP A 144 0.41 -5.08 -2.45
N LEU A 145 0.99 -3.98 -1.97
CA LEU A 145 0.68 -2.63 -2.43
C LEU A 145 1.92 -1.83 -2.82
N GLY A 146 1.72 -0.74 -3.53
CA GLY A 146 2.70 0.31 -3.77
C GLY A 146 2.81 0.73 -5.24
N ASP A 147 3.83 1.52 -5.55
CA ASP A 147 4.20 1.86 -6.92
C ASP A 147 4.88 0.65 -7.60
N LEU A 148 4.06 -0.16 -8.25
CA LEU A 148 4.50 -1.32 -9.01
C LEU A 148 5.05 -0.94 -10.38
N ASN A 149 4.89 0.32 -10.79
CA ASN A 149 5.49 0.92 -11.99
C ASN A 149 5.16 0.24 -13.34
N PHE A 150 4.18 -0.66 -13.38
CA PHE A 150 3.64 -1.17 -14.65
C PHE A 150 2.91 -0.05 -15.41
N ARG A 151 3.03 -0.07 -16.74
CA ARG A 151 2.55 1.00 -17.61
C ARG A 151 1.47 0.51 -18.56
N LEU A 152 0.73 1.44 -19.15
CA LEU A 152 -0.07 1.14 -20.34
C LEU A 152 0.87 1.06 -21.55
N ALA A 153 0.91 -0.10 -22.21
CA ALA A 153 1.74 -0.36 -23.39
C ALA A 153 1.01 0.07 -24.67
N VAL A 154 0.77 1.37 -24.82
CA VAL A 154 0.06 1.97 -25.96
C VAL A 154 0.50 3.43 -26.14
N ASN A 155 0.31 3.98 -27.33
CA ASN A 155 0.52 5.41 -27.59
C ASN A 155 -0.34 6.29 -26.68
N ARG A 156 0.24 7.41 -26.22
CA ARG A 156 -0.39 8.40 -25.34
C ARG A 156 -1.71 8.92 -25.90
N ASP A 157 -1.79 9.18 -27.20
CA ASP A 157 -2.99 9.74 -27.84
C ASP A 157 -4.18 8.78 -27.75
N HIS A 158 -3.98 7.47 -27.94
CA HIS A 158 -5.04 6.47 -27.79
C HIS A 158 -5.57 6.39 -26.35
N VAL A 159 -4.71 6.64 -25.34
CA VAL A 159 -5.16 6.72 -23.94
C VAL A 159 -6.09 7.91 -23.76
N PHE A 160 -5.73 9.09 -24.29
CA PHE A 160 -6.58 10.28 -24.21
C PHE A 160 -7.88 10.14 -25.01
N GLU A 161 -7.84 9.57 -26.20
CA GLU A 161 -9.04 9.26 -26.99
C GLU A 161 -9.99 8.39 -26.17
N ARG A 162 -9.48 7.33 -25.54
CA ARG A 162 -10.30 6.47 -24.68
C ARG A 162 -10.84 7.23 -23.47
N LEU A 163 -10.02 8.01 -22.77
CA LEU A 163 -10.44 8.81 -21.62
C LEU A 163 -11.51 9.86 -21.97
N LYS A 164 -11.53 10.38 -23.22
CA LYS A 164 -12.57 11.30 -23.70
C LYS A 164 -13.93 10.63 -23.90
N THR A 165 -13.97 9.33 -24.18
CA THR A 165 -15.25 8.62 -24.41
C THR A 165 -16.10 8.47 -23.16
N ASP A 166 -15.47 8.47 -21.98
CA ASP A 166 -16.09 8.43 -20.64
C ASP A 166 -17.35 7.53 -20.51
N THR A 167 -17.22 6.30 -21.00
CA THR A 167 -18.21 5.22 -20.84
C THR A 167 -17.93 4.39 -19.57
N PRO A 168 -18.90 3.63 -19.05
CA PRO A 168 -18.69 2.72 -17.91
C PRO A 168 -17.51 1.74 -18.08
N ASP A 169 -17.19 1.35 -19.31
CA ASP A 169 -16.14 0.39 -19.64
C ASP A 169 -14.79 1.04 -19.99
N THR A 170 -14.70 2.37 -19.95
CA THR A 170 -13.51 3.14 -20.37
C THR A 170 -12.23 2.59 -19.76
N TYR A 171 -12.23 2.36 -18.45
CA TYR A 171 -11.07 1.88 -17.72
C TYR A 171 -10.78 0.40 -18.01
N GLN A 172 -11.80 -0.43 -18.21
CA GLN A 172 -11.62 -1.83 -18.57
C GLN A 172 -10.93 -1.98 -19.93
N HIS A 173 -11.23 -1.09 -20.88
CA HIS A 173 -10.53 -1.04 -22.15
C HIS A 173 -9.06 -0.62 -22.00
N LEU A 174 -8.76 0.38 -21.15
CA LEU A 174 -7.38 0.76 -20.86
C LEU A 174 -6.58 -0.41 -20.25
N LEU A 175 -7.20 -1.23 -19.39
CA LEU A 175 -6.55 -2.38 -18.77
C LEU A 175 -6.16 -3.48 -19.77
N GLN A 176 -6.71 -3.49 -20.99
CA GLN A 176 -6.22 -4.37 -22.05
C GLN A 176 -4.77 -4.05 -22.44
N TRP A 177 -4.36 -2.79 -22.28
CA TRP A 177 -2.99 -2.32 -22.51
C TRP A 177 -2.13 -2.33 -21.24
N ASP A 178 -2.70 -2.64 -20.07
CA ASP A 178 -1.98 -2.62 -18.80
C ASP A 178 -1.02 -3.81 -18.65
N GLN A 179 0.27 -3.51 -18.52
CA GLN A 179 1.32 -4.52 -18.42
C GLN A 179 1.17 -5.43 -17.19
N LEU A 180 0.65 -4.93 -16.05
CA LEU A 180 0.42 -5.77 -14.87
C LEU A 180 -0.71 -6.76 -15.14
N SER A 181 -1.84 -6.28 -15.68
CA SER A 181 -2.98 -7.12 -16.06
C SER A 181 -2.55 -8.23 -17.04
N GLN A 182 -1.72 -7.90 -18.04
CA GLN A 182 -1.16 -8.87 -18.97
C GLN A 182 -0.21 -9.87 -18.28
N ALA A 183 0.70 -9.40 -17.42
CA ALA A 183 1.64 -10.27 -16.69
C ALA A 183 0.91 -11.24 -15.75
N ARG A 184 -0.17 -10.79 -15.10
CA ARG A 184 -1.06 -11.64 -14.28
C ARG A 184 -1.76 -12.70 -15.13
N LYS A 185 -2.38 -12.30 -16.23
CA LYS A 185 -3.08 -13.21 -17.16
C LYS A 185 -2.16 -14.28 -17.74
N LYS A 186 -0.88 -13.94 -18.01
CA LYS A 186 0.14 -14.87 -18.50
C LYS A 186 0.78 -15.73 -17.41
N GLY A 187 0.46 -15.49 -16.13
CA GLY A 187 1.05 -16.21 -15.01
C GLY A 187 2.50 -15.81 -14.69
N GLU A 188 3.00 -14.68 -15.20
CA GLU A 188 4.41 -14.29 -15.08
C GLU A 188 4.72 -13.61 -13.74
N ALA A 189 3.78 -12.81 -13.23
CA ALA A 189 3.84 -12.14 -11.93
C ALA A 189 2.44 -12.03 -11.32
N PHE A 190 2.34 -12.11 -9.99
CA PHE A 190 1.07 -11.95 -9.27
C PHE A 190 -0.08 -12.86 -9.74
N ALA A 191 0.23 -14.05 -10.28
CA ALA A 191 -0.75 -14.96 -10.87
C ALA A 191 -1.80 -15.46 -9.85
N GLU A 192 -1.36 -15.72 -8.61
CA GLU A 192 -2.23 -16.17 -7.51
C GLU A 192 -2.84 -15.01 -6.71
N PHE A 193 -2.67 -13.77 -7.18
CA PHE A 193 -3.22 -12.59 -6.53
C PHE A 193 -4.45 -12.10 -7.29
N GLU A 194 -5.43 -11.65 -6.52
CA GLU A 194 -6.59 -10.92 -6.95
C GLU A 194 -6.35 -9.41 -6.85
N GLU A 195 -7.18 -8.62 -7.53
CA GLU A 195 -7.17 -7.17 -7.48
C GLU A 195 -8.61 -6.68 -7.62
N GLY A 196 -8.96 -5.60 -6.92
CA GLY A 196 -10.28 -4.99 -7.06
C GLY A 196 -10.49 -4.45 -8.47
N THR A 197 -11.75 -4.41 -8.91
CA THR A 197 -12.09 -3.83 -10.22
C THR A 197 -11.74 -2.34 -10.26
N ILE A 198 -10.95 -1.93 -11.24
CA ILE A 198 -10.54 -0.53 -11.41
C ILE A 198 -11.65 0.23 -12.15
N HIS A 199 -12.25 1.17 -11.44
CA HIS A 199 -13.25 2.11 -11.95
C HIS A 199 -12.77 3.57 -11.86
N PHE A 200 -11.47 3.78 -11.90
CA PHE A 200 -10.83 5.09 -11.76
C PHE A 200 -9.80 5.33 -12.87
N PRO A 201 -9.45 6.58 -13.18
CA PRO A 201 -8.47 6.90 -14.22
C PRO A 201 -7.03 6.55 -13.79
N PRO A 202 -6.08 6.46 -14.74
CA PRO A 202 -4.67 6.23 -14.44
C PRO A 202 -4.11 7.17 -13.36
N THR A 203 -3.31 6.65 -12.45
CA THR A 203 -2.86 7.38 -11.24
C THR A 203 -1.56 8.15 -11.43
N PHE A 204 -0.90 7.97 -12.58
CA PHE A 204 0.37 8.56 -12.95
C PHE A 204 0.37 8.89 -14.45
N LYS A 205 1.10 9.87 -14.97
CA LYS A 205 1.84 10.93 -14.27
C LYS A 205 1.07 12.22 -14.37
N TYR A 206 0.87 12.90 -13.26
CA TYR A 206 0.25 14.23 -13.19
C TYR A 206 1.30 15.34 -13.09
N ASP A 207 0.94 16.54 -13.51
CA ASP A 207 1.69 17.74 -13.13
C ASP A 207 1.32 18.11 -11.68
N PRO A 208 2.30 18.17 -10.75
CA PRO A 208 2.02 18.48 -9.34
C PRO A 208 1.22 19.78 -9.17
N GLY A 209 0.25 19.76 -8.26
CA GLY A 209 -0.70 20.84 -8.00
C GLY A 209 -1.95 20.80 -8.87
N THR A 210 -2.02 19.91 -9.88
CA THR A 210 -3.10 19.90 -10.88
C THR A 210 -3.78 18.53 -11.04
N ASP A 211 -4.78 18.47 -11.92
CA ASP A 211 -5.37 17.23 -12.44
C ASP A 211 -4.99 16.99 -13.92
N HIS A 212 -4.00 17.73 -14.44
CA HIS A 212 -3.48 17.53 -15.79
C HIS A 212 -2.41 16.43 -15.79
N TYR A 213 -2.49 15.54 -16.78
CA TYR A 213 -1.43 14.57 -17.02
C TYR A 213 -0.20 15.26 -17.63
N ASP A 214 0.98 14.69 -17.35
CA ASP A 214 2.32 15.20 -17.67
C ASP A 214 2.38 16.06 -18.94
N THR A 215 2.48 17.38 -18.76
CA THR A 215 2.64 18.34 -19.86
C THR A 215 4.10 18.65 -20.18
N SER A 216 5.05 18.02 -19.47
CA SER A 216 6.49 18.20 -19.75
C SER A 216 6.87 17.66 -21.13
N SER A 217 8.10 17.97 -21.57
CA SER A 217 8.67 17.44 -22.82
C SER A 217 8.77 15.91 -22.86
N LYS A 218 8.64 15.23 -21.71
CA LYS A 218 8.67 13.76 -21.63
C LYS A 218 7.33 13.11 -21.99
N GLN A 219 6.21 13.84 -21.90
CA GLN A 219 4.86 13.39 -22.27
C GLN A 219 4.58 11.93 -21.85
N ARG A 220 4.78 11.59 -20.58
CA ARG A 220 4.64 10.20 -20.10
C ARG A 220 3.22 9.68 -20.33
N VAL A 221 3.08 8.48 -20.90
CA VAL A 221 1.77 7.84 -21.07
C VAL A 221 1.07 7.68 -19.71
N PRO A 222 -0.18 8.15 -19.53
CA PRO A 222 -0.93 7.91 -18.30
C PRO A 222 -1.01 6.40 -17.98
N SER A 223 -0.73 6.00 -16.75
CA SER A 223 -0.56 4.61 -16.33
C SER A 223 -1.09 4.32 -14.93
N TYR A 224 -1.49 3.07 -14.69
CA TYR A 224 -1.89 2.53 -13.39
C TYR A 224 -0.67 1.97 -12.64
N THR A 225 0.20 2.86 -12.17
CA THR A 225 1.45 2.50 -11.48
C THR A 225 1.22 2.02 -10.05
N ASP A 226 0.21 2.58 -9.38
CA ASP A 226 -0.07 2.40 -7.95
C ASP A 226 -1.18 1.37 -7.78
N ARG A 227 -0.89 0.24 -7.12
CA ARG A 227 -1.79 -0.93 -7.10
C ARG A 227 -1.88 -1.54 -5.71
N ILE A 228 -3.00 -2.21 -5.43
CA ILE A 228 -3.22 -3.04 -4.24
C ILE A 228 -3.76 -4.39 -4.70
N LEU A 229 -2.94 -5.42 -4.54
CA LEU A 229 -3.28 -6.80 -4.83
C LEU A 229 -3.42 -7.59 -3.53
N PHE A 230 -4.23 -8.64 -3.54
CA PHE A 230 -4.44 -9.49 -2.38
C PHE A 230 -4.46 -10.97 -2.75
N LYS A 231 -4.03 -11.82 -1.83
CA LYS A 231 -4.02 -13.28 -1.96
C LYS A 231 -4.48 -13.87 -0.64
N SER A 232 -5.38 -14.85 -0.70
CA SER A 232 -5.82 -15.58 0.49
C SER A 232 -5.77 -17.08 0.27
N LYS A 233 -5.41 -17.84 1.31
CA LYS A 233 -5.34 -19.31 1.19
C LYS A 233 -6.70 -19.99 1.08
N ARG A 234 -7.77 -19.33 1.56
CA ARG A 234 -9.09 -19.95 1.75
C ARG A 234 -10.25 -19.05 1.29
N GLY A 235 -9.99 -18.06 0.44
CA GLY A 235 -11.03 -17.10 0.00
C GLY A 235 -11.51 -16.21 1.14
N ASP A 236 -10.60 -15.75 2.00
CA ASP A 236 -10.92 -15.02 3.23
C ASP A 236 -11.00 -13.51 3.04
N ILE A 237 -10.57 -13.00 1.89
CA ILE A 237 -10.50 -11.57 1.59
C ILE A 237 -11.58 -11.23 0.56
N ASN A 238 -12.40 -10.24 0.85
CA ASN A 238 -13.35 -9.68 -0.09
C ASN A 238 -13.10 -8.17 -0.24
N CYS A 239 -12.87 -7.72 -1.48
CA CYS A 239 -12.68 -6.31 -1.80
C CYS A 239 -14.04 -5.62 -1.90
N ILE A 240 -14.32 -4.69 -0.99
CA ILE A 240 -15.57 -3.92 -0.94
C ILE A 240 -15.52 -2.74 -1.91
N SER A 241 -14.39 -2.05 -1.95
CA SER A 241 -14.18 -0.91 -2.84
C SER A 241 -12.71 -0.71 -3.17
N TYR A 242 -12.44 -0.28 -4.41
CA TYR A 242 -11.11 0.03 -4.89
C TYR A 242 -11.15 1.33 -5.69
N ALA A 243 -10.41 2.34 -5.25
CA ALA A 243 -10.53 3.71 -5.77
C ALA A 243 -9.20 4.46 -5.73
N SER A 244 -9.10 5.54 -6.51
CA SER A 244 -8.07 6.57 -6.34
C SER A 244 -8.62 7.78 -5.59
N CYS A 245 -7.73 8.60 -5.02
CA CYS A 245 -8.08 9.83 -4.32
C CYS A 245 -7.67 11.07 -5.16
N PRO A 246 -8.49 11.51 -6.14
CA PRO A 246 -8.11 12.61 -7.05
C PRO A 246 -7.93 13.97 -6.35
N LEU A 247 -8.55 14.15 -5.17
CA LEU A 247 -8.46 15.39 -4.40
C LEU A 247 -7.05 15.71 -3.89
N PHE A 248 -6.15 14.72 -3.82
CA PHE A 248 -4.75 14.96 -3.46
C PHE A 248 -3.95 15.31 -4.71
N ARG A 249 -3.32 16.49 -4.69
CA ARG A 249 -2.58 17.06 -5.84
C ARG A 249 -1.12 17.37 -5.53
N THR A 250 -0.62 17.05 -4.34
CA THR A 250 0.74 17.40 -3.93
C THR A 250 1.83 16.58 -4.64
N SER A 251 1.47 15.44 -5.24
CA SER A 251 2.36 14.54 -5.99
C SER A 251 1.87 14.41 -7.43
N ASP A 252 2.78 13.97 -8.29
CA ASP A 252 2.48 13.48 -9.64
C ASP A 252 1.78 12.11 -9.67
N HIS A 253 1.61 11.47 -8.50
CA HIS A 253 0.78 10.30 -8.29
C HIS A 253 -0.49 10.64 -7.49
N LYS A 254 -1.60 9.96 -7.84
CA LYS A 254 -2.83 9.99 -7.04
C LYS A 254 -2.85 8.77 -6.08
N PRO A 255 -3.14 8.95 -4.78
CA PRO A 255 -3.23 7.83 -3.85
C PRO A 255 -4.27 6.79 -4.29
N VAL A 256 -4.00 5.52 -4.02
CA VAL A 256 -4.92 4.40 -4.27
C VAL A 256 -5.33 3.77 -2.95
N LEU A 257 -6.63 3.49 -2.79
CA LEU A 257 -7.23 2.93 -1.60
C LEU A 257 -7.98 1.64 -1.93
N GLY A 258 -7.87 0.66 -1.04
CA GLY A 258 -8.65 -0.57 -1.07
C GLY A 258 -9.32 -0.78 0.28
N HIS A 259 -10.61 -1.09 0.27
CA HIS A 259 -11.38 -1.44 1.46
C HIS A 259 -11.75 -2.91 1.38
N PHE A 260 -11.46 -3.66 2.44
CA PHE A 260 -11.58 -5.11 2.45
C PHE A 260 -12.30 -5.60 3.70
N THR A 261 -13.03 -6.69 3.55
CA THR A 261 -13.42 -7.56 4.68
C THR A 261 -12.51 -8.78 4.68
N CYS A 262 -12.09 -9.19 5.87
CA CYS A 262 -11.24 -10.36 6.08
C CYS A 262 -11.88 -11.30 7.10
N LYS A 263 -12.03 -12.58 6.75
CA LYS A 263 -12.45 -13.60 7.72
C LYS A 263 -11.29 -13.91 8.66
N ILE A 264 -11.49 -13.65 9.95
CA ILE A 264 -10.53 -13.93 11.01
C ILE A 264 -10.91 -15.22 11.73
N ARG A 265 -9.90 -15.99 12.15
CA ARG A 265 -10.06 -17.28 12.84
C ARG A 265 -9.60 -17.21 14.30
N PRO A 266 -10.14 -18.06 15.18
CA PRO A 266 -9.62 -18.22 16.53
C PRO A 266 -8.14 -18.62 16.54
N GLY A 267 -7.37 -18.03 17.46
CA GLY A 267 -5.96 -18.31 17.67
C GLY A 267 -5.68 -19.04 18.98
N ARG A 268 -4.40 -19.08 19.34
CA ARG A 268 -3.90 -19.56 20.63
C ARG A 268 -2.84 -18.59 21.14
N ASP A 269 -2.65 -18.57 22.45
CA ASP A 269 -1.72 -17.66 23.12
C ASP A 269 -0.30 -18.23 23.27
N ASP A 270 -0.05 -19.43 22.72
CA ASP A 270 1.28 -20.08 22.68
C ASP A 270 2.21 -19.50 21.59
N ILE A 271 2.14 -18.19 21.39
CA ILE A 271 2.93 -17.43 20.42
C ILE A 271 3.51 -16.15 21.07
N PRO A 272 4.53 -15.51 20.49
CA PRO A 272 4.99 -14.21 20.96
C PRO A 272 3.88 -13.17 20.79
N LEU A 273 3.21 -12.77 21.86
CA LEU A 273 2.12 -11.79 21.85
C LEU A 273 2.65 -10.35 21.85
N ALA A 274 2.00 -9.46 21.11
CA ALA A 274 2.26 -8.02 21.21
C ALA A 274 1.80 -7.44 22.55
N ALA A 275 0.78 -8.06 23.18
CA ALA A 275 0.34 -7.77 24.55
C ALA A 275 0.14 -6.27 24.85
N GLY A 276 -0.51 -5.54 23.94
CA GLY A 276 -0.81 -4.13 24.14
C GLY A 276 0.29 -3.16 23.71
N VAL A 277 1.40 -3.63 23.14
CA VAL A 277 2.47 -2.77 22.61
C VAL A 277 2.00 -2.03 21.36
N PHE A 278 2.21 -0.72 21.36
CA PHE A 278 2.02 0.19 20.23
C PHE A 278 2.91 1.42 20.40
N ASN A 279 3.02 2.27 19.37
CA ASN A 279 3.79 3.52 19.46
C ASN A 279 3.07 4.59 20.29
N ARG A 280 3.33 4.60 21.59
CA ARG A 280 2.72 5.52 22.57
C ARG A 280 3.11 6.98 22.33
N GLU A 281 4.34 7.24 21.88
CA GLU A 281 4.83 8.61 21.65
C GLU A 281 4.05 9.29 20.51
N VAL A 282 3.89 8.59 19.38
CA VAL A 282 3.08 9.06 18.24
C VAL A 282 1.63 9.29 18.67
N TYR A 283 1.05 8.37 19.44
CA TYR A 283 -0.31 8.51 19.97
C TYR A 283 -0.48 9.77 20.82
N LEU A 284 0.39 9.98 21.81
CA LEU A 284 0.31 11.14 22.70
C LEU A 284 0.53 12.46 21.97
N GLU A 285 1.50 12.52 21.06
CA GLU A 285 1.77 13.74 20.31
C GLU A 285 0.60 14.10 19.37
N ALA A 286 -0.01 13.11 18.71
CA ALA A 286 -1.20 13.31 17.91
C ALA A 286 -2.39 13.82 18.74
N LEU A 287 -2.60 13.31 19.96
CA LEU A 287 -3.62 13.82 20.87
C LEU A 287 -3.39 15.30 21.23
N ARG A 288 -2.14 15.68 21.51
CA ARG A 288 -1.77 17.09 21.78
C ARG A 288 -2.11 17.99 20.60
N ARG A 289 -1.78 17.57 19.36
CA ARG A 289 -2.09 18.33 18.14
C ARG A 289 -3.59 18.49 17.92
N ARG A 290 -4.36 17.40 18.04
CA ARG A 290 -5.83 17.45 17.95
C ARG A 290 -6.45 18.41 18.95
N ARG A 291 -5.94 18.43 20.20
CA ARG A 291 -6.40 19.38 21.23
C ARG A 291 -6.16 20.83 20.81
N ARG A 292 -5.00 21.16 20.24
CA ARG A 292 -4.73 22.53 19.75
C ARG A 292 -5.74 22.97 18.69
N PHE A 293 -6.08 22.10 17.74
CA PHE A 293 -7.08 22.40 16.71
C PHE A 293 -8.51 22.56 17.26
N LEU A 294 -8.90 21.77 18.27
CA LEU A 294 -10.25 21.84 18.85
C LEU A 294 -10.45 23.04 19.78
N TYR A 295 -9.40 23.52 20.46
CA TYR A 295 -9.50 24.53 21.51
C TYR A 295 -8.85 25.88 21.18
N GLN A 296 -8.37 26.12 19.95
CA GLN A 296 -7.98 27.45 19.47
C GLN A 296 -8.87 27.89 18.29
N PRO A 297 -9.93 28.69 18.53
CA PRO A 297 -10.83 29.20 17.49
C PRO A 297 -10.16 30.11 16.45
N ALA A 298 -9.01 30.71 16.79
CA ALA A 298 -8.36 31.76 16.00
C ALA A 298 -7.76 31.28 14.66
N LEU A 299 -7.68 29.96 14.40
CA LEU A 299 -7.14 29.40 13.15
C LEU A 299 -8.22 28.96 12.16
N ARG A 300 -9.52 29.17 12.45
CA ARG A 300 -10.62 28.85 11.52
C ARG A 300 -10.68 29.75 10.29
N ASN A 301 -9.94 30.88 10.27
CA ASN A 301 -9.96 31.86 9.20
C ASN A 301 -8.67 31.91 8.35
N CYS A 302 -7.75 30.95 8.46
CA CYS A 302 -6.66 30.84 7.48
C CYS A 302 -7.17 30.04 6.27
N PRO A 303 -7.22 30.63 5.06
CA PRO A 303 -7.43 29.85 3.87
C PRO A 303 -6.26 28.89 3.72
N VAL A 304 -6.56 27.62 3.52
CA VAL A 304 -5.59 26.62 3.10
C VAL A 304 -5.08 27.08 1.73
N GLN A 305 -3.87 27.65 1.69
CA GLN A 305 -3.07 27.80 0.48
C GLN A 305 -2.21 26.55 0.30
#